data_AF-A0A7C1TB14-F1
#
_entry.id   AF-A0A7C1TB14-F1
#
_cell.length_a   1.000
_cell.length_b   1.000
_cell.length_c   1.000
_cell.angle_alpha   90.00
_cell.angle_beta   90.00
_cell.angle_gamma   90.00
#
_symmetry.space_group_name_H-M   'P 1'
#
loop_
_entity.id
_entity.type
_entity.pdbx_description
1 polymer ?
#
loop_
_entity_poly.entity_id
_entity_poly.type
_entity_poly.pdbx_seq_one_letter_code
_entity_poly.pdbx_strand_id
1 'polypeptide(L)'
;MKPPYKAFIAIVRAPLYSVKRPEAYQTGVSLPLPQPSTLVGALARAAAIAEGNPAGLPSGVAGDDYVRELTEWILGKLELVRAVAKPVGFLARSSFMLSRVRALEESGKDILSKMEKGRRIADAMVREYYWGRLALMYVFKGDIDSRRVLTWLSLLERLGDTESLVSPERVGEAKLEP
;
A
#
# COMPACT_ATOMS: atom_id res chain seq x y z
N MET A 1 -20.94 27.60 -4.23
CA MET A 1 -20.32 26.90 -5.39
C MET A 1 -19.65 25.65 -4.84
N LYS A 2 -20.09 24.43 -5.20
CA LYS A 2 -19.43 23.19 -4.72
C LYS A 2 -17.97 23.25 -5.21
N PRO A 3 -16.95 23.02 -4.36
CA PRO A 3 -15.56 23.01 -4.83
C PRO A 3 -15.41 21.93 -5.91
N PRO A 4 -14.60 22.17 -6.96
CA PRO A 4 -14.38 21.17 -7.99
C PRO A 4 -13.70 19.97 -7.35
N TYR A 5 -14.33 18.80 -7.39
CA TYR A 5 -13.71 17.55 -6.98
C TYR A 5 -13.32 16.77 -8.23
N LYS A 6 -12.11 16.20 -8.23
CA LYS A 6 -11.69 15.25 -9.26
C LYS A 6 -11.54 13.88 -8.64
N ALA A 7 -12.18 12.88 -9.25
CA ALA A 7 -12.08 11.50 -8.84
C ALA A 7 -11.27 10.70 -9.85
N PHE A 8 -10.48 9.76 -9.34
CA PHE A 8 -9.67 8.85 -10.13
C PHE A 8 -9.90 7.43 -9.65
N ILE A 9 -9.86 6.49 -10.59
CA ILE A 9 -10.05 5.07 -10.32
C ILE A 9 -8.89 4.27 -10.91
N ALA A 10 -8.39 3.32 -10.14
CA ALA A 10 -7.47 2.28 -10.60
C ALA A 10 -8.11 0.91 -10.34
N ILE A 11 -8.35 0.15 -11.41
CA ILE A 11 -8.69 -1.27 -11.31
C ILE A 11 -7.38 -2.02 -11.21
N VAL A 12 -7.16 -2.70 -10.08
CA VAL A 12 -5.95 -3.48 -9.82
C VAL A 12 -6.30 -4.94 -9.65
N ARG A 13 -5.44 -5.80 -10.19
CA ARG A 13 -5.39 -7.22 -9.87
C ARG A 13 -4.48 -7.41 -8.68
N ALA A 14 -5.00 -7.97 -7.61
CA ALA A 14 -4.24 -8.31 -6.43
C ALA A 14 -4.12 -9.84 -6.36
N PRO A 15 -3.02 -10.43 -6.88
CA PRO A 15 -2.80 -11.87 -6.80
C PRO A 15 -2.77 -12.36 -5.35
N LEU A 16 -2.13 -11.61 -4.47
CA LEU A 16 -2.13 -11.80 -3.02
C LEU A 16 -1.92 -10.45 -2.34
N TYR A 17 -2.82 -10.03 -1.46
CA TYR A 17 -2.56 -8.91 -0.56
C TYR A 17 -2.99 -9.18 0.87
N SER A 18 -2.25 -8.61 1.79
CA SER A 18 -2.49 -8.64 3.23
C SER A 18 -2.39 -7.22 3.76
N VAL A 19 -3.49 -6.75 4.34
CA VAL A 19 -3.49 -5.56 5.18
C VAL A 19 -3.65 -6.01 6.62
N LYS A 20 -2.53 -6.00 7.34
CA LYS A 20 -2.43 -6.52 8.70
C LYS A 20 -3.49 -5.89 9.60
N ARG A 21 -4.33 -6.72 10.19
CA ARG A 21 -5.13 -6.38 11.36
C ARG A 21 -4.26 -6.68 12.59
N PRO A 22 -3.91 -5.70 13.43
CA PRO A 22 -3.12 -5.96 14.62
C PRO A 22 -3.97 -6.75 15.62
N GLU A 23 -3.77 -8.06 15.68
CA GLU A 23 -4.32 -8.95 16.70
C GLU A 23 -3.17 -9.52 17.56
N ALA A 24 -3.48 -9.91 18.79
CA ALA A 24 -2.49 -10.28 19.81
C ALA A 24 -1.89 -11.70 19.66
N TYR A 25 -2.20 -12.43 18.57
CA TYR A 25 -1.82 -13.83 18.37
C TYR A 25 -0.94 -14.04 17.12
N GLN A 26 -0.28 -15.21 17.04
CA GLN A 26 0.61 -15.66 15.94
C GLN A 26 -0.08 -15.79 14.56
N THR A 27 -1.31 -15.29 14.43
CA THR A 27 -2.10 -15.22 13.20
C THR A 27 -2.18 -13.77 12.72
N GLY A 28 -1.57 -13.47 11.58
CA GLY A 28 -1.74 -12.20 10.87
C GLY A 28 -3.05 -12.21 10.09
N VAL A 29 -4.16 -11.92 10.77
CA VAL A 29 -5.47 -11.72 10.12
C VAL A 29 -5.37 -10.51 9.19
N SER A 30 -5.86 -10.65 7.97
CA SER A 30 -5.88 -9.54 7.01
C SER A 30 -7.29 -8.98 6.83
N LEU A 31 -7.36 -7.69 6.56
CA LEU A 31 -8.61 -7.04 6.20
C LEU A 31 -8.97 -7.36 4.74
N PRO A 32 -10.25 -7.66 4.44
CA PRO A 32 -10.70 -7.93 3.08
C PRO A 32 -10.59 -6.70 2.18
N LEU A 33 -10.56 -5.49 2.73
CA LEU A 33 -10.34 -4.28 1.96
C LEU A 33 -9.19 -3.49 2.58
N PRO A 34 -8.28 -2.94 1.75
CA PRO A 34 -7.21 -2.10 2.26
C PRO A 34 -7.77 -0.86 2.92
N GLN A 35 -7.12 -0.43 4.00
CA GLN A 35 -7.49 0.78 4.72
C GLN A 35 -7.14 2.02 3.89
N PRO A 36 -7.80 3.16 4.12
CA PRO A 36 -7.47 4.42 3.44
C PRO A 36 -5.98 4.78 3.56
N SER A 37 -5.37 4.60 4.74
CA SER A 37 -3.94 4.83 4.96
C SER A 37 -3.05 3.96 4.07
N THR A 38 -3.43 2.69 3.84
CA THR A 38 -2.74 1.80 2.89
C THR A 38 -2.81 2.33 1.46
N LEU A 39 -3.95 2.86 1.04
CA LEU A 39 -4.14 3.43 -0.29
C LEU A 39 -3.34 4.72 -0.48
N VAL A 40 -3.29 5.57 0.55
CA VAL A 40 -2.48 6.79 0.55
C VAL A 40 -1.00 6.45 0.49
N GLY A 41 -0.52 5.48 1.30
CA GLY A 41 0.86 5.03 1.27
C GLY A 41 1.27 4.41 -0.07
N ALA A 42 0.37 3.64 -0.70
CA ALA A 42 0.58 3.09 -2.03
C ALA A 42 0.69 4.18 -3.10
N LEU A 43 -0.20 5.18 -3.03
CA LEU A 43 -0.16 6.34 -3.93
C LEU A 43 1.11 7.18 -3.73
N ALA A 44 1.50 7.41 -2.47
CA ALA A 44 2.73 8.11 -2.13
C ALA A 44 3.96 7.40 -2.72
N ARG A 45 4.07 6.08 -2.54
CA ARG A 45 5.14 5.30 -3.16
C ARG A 45 5.16 5.45 -4.68
N ALA A 46 4.00 5.37 -5.32
CA ALA A 46 3.92 5.51 -6.78
C ALA A 46 4.29 6.91 -7.26
N ALA A 47 3.91 7.97 -6.52
CA ALA A 47 4.32 9.34 -6.78
C ALA A 47 5.83 9.54 -6.62
N ALA A 48 6.43 8.95 -5.58
CA ALA A 48 7.88 8.97 -5.38
C ALA A 48 8.64 8.31 -6.54
N ILE A 49 8.14 7.18 -7.06
CA ILE A 49 8.74 6.50 -8.21
C ILE A 49 8.60 7.33 -9.49
N ALA A 50 7.41 7.91 -9.72
CA ALA A 50 7.12 8.67 -10.93
C ALA A 50 7.93 9.97 -11.02
N GLU A 51 8.17 10.63 -9.89
CA GLU A 51 8.71 11.99 -9.85
C GLU A 51 10.12 12.07 -9.26
N GLY A 52 10.58 11.02 -8.59
CA GLY A 52 11.82 10.99 -7.80
C GLY A 52 11.71 11.87 -6.55
N ASN A 53 11.61 13.18 -6.76
CA ASN A 53 11.32 14.16 -5.71
C ASN A 53 10.20 15.11 -6.17
N PRO A 54 8.95 14.89 -5.73
CA PRO A 54 7.83 15.74 -6.13
C PRO A 54 8.07 17.22 -5.80
N ALA A 55 7.65 18.09 -6.71
CA ALA A 55 7.78 19.53 -6.54
C ALA A 55 7.11 19.99 -5.23
N GLY A 56 7.91 20.49 -4.29
CA GLY A 56 7.45 21.00 -3.01
C GLY A 56 7.82 20.16 -1.78
N LEU A 57 8.63 19.10 -1.95
CA LEU A 57 9.31 18.38 -0.87
C LEU A 57 10.73 18.92 -0.64
N PRO A 58 11.22 18.99 0.61
CA PRO A 58 12.58 19.44 0.89
C PRO A 58 13.62 18.46 0.33
N SER A 59 14.68 19.00 -0.27
CA SER A 59 15.83 18.21 -0.73
C SER A 59 16.59 17.61 0.46
N GLY A 60 16.98 16.33 0.37
CA GLY A 60 17.82 15.68 1.39
C GLY A 60 17.08 14.96 2.52
N VAL A 61 15.75 14.86 2.46
CA VAL A 61 14.95 14.02 3.37
C VAL A 61 14.98 12.57 2.87
N ALA A 62 15.21 11.61 3.78
CA ALA A 62 15.29 10.19 3.45
C ALA A 62 14.54 9.33 4.48
N GLY A 63 14.26 8.08 4.12
CA GLY A 63 13.61 7.12 5.03
C GLY A 63 12.20 7.54 5.42
N ASP A 64 11.86 7.36 6.69
CA ASP A 64 10.50 7.58 7.21
C ASP A 64 10.06 9.04 7.16
N ASP A 65 10.99 9.99 7.33
CA ASP A 65 10.70 11.41 7.22
C ASP A 65 10.26 11.77 5.80
N TYR A 66 10.88 11.16 4.77
CA TYR A 66 10.49 11.39 3.38
C TYR A 66 9.06 10.88 3.12
N VAL A 67 8.74 9.69 3.65
CA VAL A 67 7.40 9.10 3.52
C VAL A 67 6.35 9.95 4.23
N ARG A 68 6.67 10.49 5.42
CA ARG A 68 5.79 11.39 6.18
C ARG A 68 5.49 12.65 5.38
N GLU A 69 6.52 13.38 4.96
CA GLU A 69 6.38 14.64 4.21
C GLU A 69 5.61 14.42 2.90
N LEU A 70 5.86 13.31 2.21
CA LEU A 70 5.18 12.97 0.96
C LEU A 70 3.68 12.70 1.19
N THR A 71 3.37 12.00 2.29
CA THR A 71 1.99 11.70 2.68
C THR A 71 1.25 12.98 3.07
N GLU A 72 1.89 13.85 3.85
CA GLU A 72 1.35 15.16 4.24
C GLU A 72 1.16 16.08 3.03
N TRP A 73 2.07 16.04 2.08
CA TRP A 73 1.95 16.77 0.82
C TRP A 73 0.74 16.31 -0.01
N ILE A 74 0.50 14.99 -0.10
CA ILE A 74 -0.68 14.43 -0.80
C ILE A 74 -1.99 14.79 -0.09
N LEU A 75 -2.03 14.66 1.24
CA LEU A 75 -3.25 14.93 2.02
C LEU A 75 -3.54 16.42 2.13
N GLY A 76 -2.51 17.24 2.33
CA GLY A 76 -2.60 18.68 2.56
C GLY A 76 -2.53 19.49 1.28
N LYS A 77 -1.38 19.50 0.59
CA LYS A 77 -1.17 20.38 -0.57
C LYS A 77 -1.97 19.96 -1.80
N LEU A 78 -2.09 18.66 -2.06
CA LEU A 78 -2.92 18.15 -3.15
C LEU A 78 -4.40 18.00 -2.74
N GLU A 79 -4.73 18.22 -1.48
CA GLU A 79 -6.08 18.08 -0.92
C GLU A 79 -6.76 16.73 -1.26
N LEU A 80 -6.07 15.60 -1.08
CA LEU A 80 -6.68 14.28 -1.16
C LEU A 80 -7.70 14.11 -0.01
N VAL A 81 -8.99 14.16 -0.34
CA VAL A 81 -10.08 14.10 0.66
C VAL A 81 -10.60 12.68 0.91
N ARG A 82 -10.39 11.75 -0.03
CA ARG A 82 -10.91 10.38 0.09
C ARG A 82 -10.06 9.38 -0.66
N ALA A 83 -9.77 8.25 -0.01
CA ALA A 83 -9.19 7.06 -0.61
C ALA A 83 -9.99 5.82 -0.16
N VAL A 84 -10.58 5.08 -1.08
CA VAL A 84 -11.44 3.93 -0.79
C VAL A 84 -11.17 2.79 -1.76
N ALA A 85 -11.26 1.55 -1.29
CA ALA A 85 -11.23 0.37 -2.13
C ALA A 85 -12.60 -0.33 -2.16
N LYS A 86 -12.96 -0.87 -3.32
CA LYS A 86 -14.16 -1.69 -3.53
C LYS A 86 -13.80 -2.95 -4.31
N PRO A 87 -14.41 -4.11 -4.00
CA PRO A 87 -14.25 -5.29 -4.83
C PRO A 87 -14.99 -5.08 -6.16
N VAL A 88 -14.35 -5.47 -7.26
CA VAL A 88 -14.95 -5.45 -8.62
C VAL A 88 -15.52 -6.84 -8.97
N GLY A 89 -15.14 -7.86 -8.21
CA GLY A 89 -15.63 -9.22 -8.31
C GLY A 89 -15.43 -9.96 -7.01
N PHE A 90 -15.37 -11.29 -7.07
CA PHE A 90 -15.13 -12.11 -5.89
C PHE A 90 -13.76 -11.82 -5.26
N LEU A 91 -13.76 -11.73 -3.93
CA LEU A 91 -12.56 -11.78 -3.11
C LEU A 91 -12.55 -13.12 -2.40
N ALA A 92 -11.47 -13.87 -2.56
CA ALA A 92 -11.29 -15.13 -1.86
C ALA A 92 -10.12 -15.02 -0.89
N ARG A 93 -10.29 -15.64 0.28
CA ARG A 93 -9.35 -15.60 1.39
C ARG A 93 -8.58 -16.92 1.44
N SER A 94 -7.29 -16.85 1.64
CA SER A 94 -6.44 -18.03 1.81
C SER A 94 -5.39 -17.77 2.88
N SER A 95 -5.17 -18.75 3.75
CA SER A 95 -4.13 -18.69 4.77
C SER A 95 -2.84 -19.30 4.24
N PHE A 96 -1.74 -18.56 4.33
CA PHE A 96 -0.41 -19.02 4.00
C PHE A 96 0.45 -19.06 5.26
N MET A 97 1.20 -20.15 5.44
CA MET A 97 2.22 -20.20 6.46
C MET A 97 3.50 -19.61 5.88
N LEU A 98 3.90 -18.43 6.36
CA LEU A 98 5.17 -17.84 5.99
C LEU A 98 6.19 -18.12 7.08
N SER A 99 7.24 -18.86 6.71
CA SER A 99 8.44 -18.98 7.53
C SER A 99 9.34 -17.78 7.24
N ARG A 100 9.34 -16.78 8.12
CA ARG A 100 10.28 -15.65 8.00
C ARG A 100 11.57 -16.02 8.74
N VAL A 101 12.63 -16.29 7.97
CA VAL A 101 13.97 -16.53 8.51
C VAL A 101 14.60 -15.18 8.82
N ARG A 102 14.75 -14.82 10.09
CA ARG A 102 15.34 -13.53 10.53
C ARG A 102 16.88 -13.53 10.52
N ALA A 103 17.49 -14.46 9.78
CA ALA A 103 18.94 -14.62 9.73
C ALA A 103 19.69 -13.41 9.16
N LEU A 104 19.00 -12.45 8.53
CA LEU A 104 19.62 -11.22 8.01
C LEU A 104 19.48 -10.04 8.97
N GLU A 105 18.68 -10.15 10.03
CA GLU A 105 18.49 -9.12 11.07
C GLU A 105 19.40 -9.36 12.29
N GLU A 106 20.04 -10.53 12.38
CA GLU A 106 20.87 -10.96 13.51
C GLU A 106 22.31 -11.23 13.07
N SER A 107 23.27 -11.10 14.01
CA SER A 107 24.67 -11.41 13.71
C SER A 107 24.84 -12.91 13.45
N GLY A 108 25.76 -13.29 12.55
CA GLY A 108 26.04 -14.70 12.21
C GLY A 108 26.34 -15.59 13.43
N LYS A 109 26.91 -15.01 14.50
CA LYS A 109 27.20 -15.70 15.76
C LYS A 109 25.91 -16.02 16.56
N ASP A 110 24.93 -15.13 16.53
CA ASP A 110 23.66 -15.33 17.25
C ASP A 110 22.84 -16.46 16.63
N ILE A 111 22.85 -16.54 15.29
CA ILE A 111 22.17 -17.56 14.50
C ILE A 111 22.75 -18.95 14.78
N LEU A 112 24.08 -19.07 14.74
CA LEU A 112 24.77 -20.32 15.07
C LEU A 112 24.47 -20.77 16.50
N SER A 113 24.49 -19.85 17.47
CA SER A 113 24.16 -20.19 18.87
C SER A 113 22.71 -20.64 19.04
N LYS A 114 21.77 -20.07 18.26
CA LYS A 114 20.36 -20.47 18.26
C LYS A 114 20.18 -21.85 17.63
N MET A 115 20.92 -22.16 16.56
CA MET A 115 20.96 -23.49 15.94
C MET A 115 21.49 -24.56 16.88
N GLU A 116 22.64 -24.32 17.51
CA GLU A 116 23.26 -25.25 18.46
C GLU A 116 22.37 -25.51 19.68
N LYS A 117 21.56 -24.52 20.09
CA LYS A 117 20.61 -24.63 21.21
C LYS A 117 19.23 -25.15 20.78
N GLY A 118 19.04 -25.57 19.52
CA GLY A 118 17.76 -26.05 18.99
C GLY A 118 16.63 -25.01 18.99
N ARG A 119 16.96 -23.71 19.07
CA ARG A 119 15.99 -22.62 19.08
C ARG A 119 15.58 -22.28 17.65
N ARG A 120 14.29 -21.97 17.44
CA ARG A 120 13.77 -21.58 16.14
C ARG A 120 14.41 -20.27 15.66
N ILE A 121 15.01 -20.30 14.48
CA ILE A 121 15.55 -19.14 13.73
C ILE A 121 14.46 -18.49 12.87
N ALA A 122 13.35 -19.20 12.68
CA ALA A 122 12.21 -18.78 11.90
C ALA A 122 11.01 -18.58 12.82
N ASP A 123 10.33 -17.45 12.65
CA ASP A 123 8.99 -17.26 13.16
C ASP A 123 8.03 -17.75 12.07
N ALA A 124 7.25 -18.80 12.37
CA ALA A 124 6.24 -19.30 11.46
C ALA A 124 4.96 -18.48 11.72
N MET A 125 4.74 -17.44 10.92
CA MET A 125 3.54 -16.62 11.05
C MET A 125 2.51 -17.10 10.03
N VAL A 126 1.38 -17.60 10.52
CA VAL A 126 0.22 -17.85 9.66
C VAL A 126 -0.35 -16.50 9.27
N ARG A 127 -0.38 -16.18 7.98
CA ARG A 127 -0.96 -14.94 7.46
C ARG A 127 -2.12 -15.25 6.55
N GLU A 128 -3.17 -14.44 6.67
CA GLU A 128 -4.28 -14.48 5.71
C GLU A 128 -3.99 -13.52 4.56
N TYR A 129 -4.27 -13.96 3.34
CA TYR A 129 -4.20 -13.15 2.14
C TYR A 129 -5.54 -13.18 1.43
N TYR A 130 -5.87 -12.06 0.79
CA TYR A 130 -6.98 -11.99 -0.15
C TYR A 130 -6.44 -11.97 -1.58
N TRP A 131 -7.16 -12.62 -2.48
CA TRP A 131 -6.92 -12.53 -3.91
C TRP A 131 -8.18 -12.10 -4.65
N GLY A 132 -8.00 -11.28 -5.68
CA GLY A 132 -9.10 -10.81 -6.53
C GLY A 132 -8.81 -9.48 -7.22
N ARG A 133 -9.88 -8.79 -7.63
CA ARG A 133 -9.81 -7.49 -8.32
C ARG A 133 -10.44 -6.40 -7.47
N LEU A 134 -9.71 -5.29 -7.33
CA LEU A 134 -10.12 -4.13 -6.55
C LEU A 134 -10.20 -2.88 -7.43
N ALA A 135 -11.20 -2.06 -7.18
CA ALA A 135 -11.28 -0.69 -7.63
C ALA A 135 -10.78 0.21 -6.50
N LEU A 136 -9.66 0.88 -6.74
CA LEU A 136 -9.10 1.89 -5.84
C LEU A 136 -9.57 3.26 -6.31
N MET A 137 -10.21 4.01 -5.45
CA MET A 137 -10.82 5.30 -5.76
C MET A 137 -10.15 6.39 -4.93
N TYR A 138 -9.70 7.45 -5.60
CA TYR A 138 -9.06 8.61 -4.99
C TYR A 138 -9.83 9.86 -5.38
N VAL A 139 -10.16 10.71 -4.41
CA VAL A 139 -10.88 11.96 -4.64
C VAL A 139 -10.05 13.12 -4.10
N PHE A 140 -9.71 14.04 -4.99
CA PHE A 140 -9.01 15.28 -4.67
C PHE A 140 -10.00 16.44 -4.71
N LYS A 141 -9.80 17.39 -3.81
CA LYS A 141 -10.45 18.69 -3.86
C LYS A 141 -9.57 19.65 -4.66
N GLY A 142 -10.19 20.49 -5.50
CA GLY A 142 -9.46 21.41 -6.37
C GLY A 142 -9.13 20.84 -7.75
N ASP A 143 -8.35 21.61 -8.50
CA ASP A 143 -7.95 21.28 -9.87
C ASP A 143 -6.55 20.64 -9.86
N ILE A 144 -6.50 19.33 -9.69
CA ILE A 144 -5.26 18.56 -9.79
C ILE A 144 -4.99 18.16 -11.24
N ASP A 145 -3.71 18.16 -11.65
CA ASP A 145 -3.31 17.67 -12.98
C ASP A 145 -3.61 16.18 -13.12
N SER A 146 -4.57 15.87 -13.99
CA SER A 146 -5.01 14.50 -14.22
C SER A 146 -3.90 13.61 -14.77
N ARG A 147 -3.04 14.11 -15.66
CA ARG A 147 -1.97 13.28 -16.27
C ARG A 147 -1.00 12.80 -15.22
N ARG A 148 -0.69 13.68 -14.27
CA ARG A 148 0.17 13.40 -13.12
C ARG A 148 -0.41 12.24 -12.28
N VAL A 149 -1.66 12.36 -11.85
CA VAL A 149 -2.31 11.34 -11.02
C VAL A 149 -2.45 10.00 -11.77
N LEU A 150 -2.85 10.03 -13.04
CA LEU A 150 -2.96 8.82 -13.85
C LEU A 150 -1.61 8.10 -14.04
N THR A 151 -0.51 8.85 -14.11
CA THR A 151 0.85 8.29 -14.13
C THR A 151 1.16 7.57 -12.83
N TRP A 152 0.86 8.17 -11.68
CA TRP A 152 1.04 7.51 -10.37
C TRP A 152 0.21 6.24 -10.26
N LEU A 153 -1.08 6.29 -10.64
CA LEU A 153 -1.96 5.13 -10.56
C LEU A 153 -1.49 3.97 -11.45
N SER A 154 -0.81 4.26 -12.55
CA SER A 154 -0.23 3.26 -13.45
C SER A 154 1.00 2.55 -12.86
N LEU A 155 1.60 3.13 -11.80
CA LEU A 155 2.80 2.64 -11.11
C LEU A 155 2.48 2.05 -9.73
N LEU A 156 1.21 1.74 -9.44
CA LEU A 156 0.83 1.06 -8.21
C LEU A 156 1.29 -0.40 -8.26
N GLU A 157 2.27 -0.76 -7.45
CA GLU A 157 2.83 -2.13 -7.43
C GLU A 157 2.52 -2.89 -6.13
N ARG A 158 2.09 -2.21 -5.06
CA ARG A 158 1.93 -2.80 -3.73
C ARG A 158 0.79 -2.18 -2.94
N LEU A 159 0.04 -3.02 -2.21
CA LEU A 159 -0.95 -2.60 -1.21
C LEU A 159 -0.69 -3.30 0.13
N GLY A 160 -0.14 -2.57 1.10
CA GLY A 160 0.10 -3.10 2.44
C GLY A 160 1.48 -3.72 2.58
N ASP A 161 1.53 -5.00 2.99
CA ASP A 161 2.79 -5.68 3.32
C ASP A 161 3.75 -5.80 2.12
N THR A 162 5.02 -6.09 2.41
CA THR A 162 6.09 -6.24 1.40
C THR A 162 5.78 -7.25 0.31
N GLU A 163 5.06 -8.31 0.67
CA GLU A 163 4.66 -9.41 -0.21
C GLU A 163 3.33 -9.15 -0.94
N SER A 164 2.65 -8.03 -0.64
CA SER A 164 1.30 -7.71 -1.15
C SER A 164 1.34 -6.95 -2.48
N LEU A 165 1.79 -7.64 -3.53
CA LEU A 165 1.95 -7.06 -4.86
C LEU A 165 0.59 -6.90 -5.57
N VAL A 166 0.45 -5.82 -6.33
CA VAL A 166 -0.71 -5.56 -7.19
C VAL A 166 -0.27 -5.10 -8.57
N SER A 167 -1.15 -5.26 -9.56
CA SER A 167 -0.91 -4.82 -10.93
C SER A 167 -2.10 -4.00 -11.43
N PRO A 168 -1.90 -2.74 -11.89
CA PRO A 168 -2.95 -1.93 -12.48
C PRO A 168 -3.37 -2.53 -13.82
N GLU A 169 -4.67 -2.77 -13.99
CA GLU A 169 -5.26 -3.22 -15.26
C GLU A 169 -5.84 -2.04 -16.04
N ARG A 170 -6.41 -1.06 -15.33
CA ARG A 170 -7.01 0.13 -15.93
C ARG A 170 -6.95 1.29 -14.94
N VAL A 171 -6.59 2.46 -15.44
CA VAL A 171 -6.65 3.73 -14.70
C VAL A 171 -7.51 4.73 -15.46
N GLY A 172 -8.14 5.66 -14.76
CA GLY A 172 -8.93 6.70 -15.41
C GLY A 172 -9.50 7.73 -14.45
N GLU A 173 -9.94 8.84 -15.03
CA GLU A 173 -10.79 9.81 -14.34
C GLU A 173 -12.21 9.26 -14.19
N ALA A 174 -12.83 9.53 -13.06
CA ALA A 174 -14.20 9.16 -12.73
C ALA A 174 -15.05 10.40 -12.48
N LYS A 175 -16.33 10.34 -12.86
CA LYS A 175 -17.30 11.38 -12.52
C LYS A 175 -17.89 11.07 -11.15
N LEU A 176 -18.02 12.09 -10.31
CA LEU A 176 -18.74 11.99 -9.05
C LEU A 176 -20.20 12.28 -9.30
N GLU A 177 -21.08 11.38 -8.86
CA GLU A 177 -22.51 11.66 -8.84
C GLU A 177 -22.84 12.63 -7.67
N PRO A 178 -23.82 13.54 -7.85
CA PRO A 178 -24.07 14.66 -6.94
C PRO A 178 -24.49 14.33 -5.50
#